data_AF-A0A519E801-F1
#
_entry.id   AF-A0A519E801-F1
#
_cell.length_a   1.000
_cell.length_b   1.000
_cell.length_c   1.000
_cell.angle_alpha   90.00
_cell.angle_beta   90.00
_cell.angle_gamma   90.00
#
_symmetry.space_group_name_H-M   'P 1'
#
loop_
_entity.id
_entity.type
_entity.pdbx_description
1 polymer ?
#
loop_
_entity_poly.entity_id
_entity_poly.type
_entity_poly.pdbx_seq_one_letter_code
_entity_poly.pdbx_strand_id
1 'polypeptide(L)'
;MSTSDISIQVVCDVLAPFGTLRSQPASDWTGEIDLHPSLARFYKEVGPCGENGPHDPGGLIIPTTGNPFEMSSLANLWDKQAGYRLHGLSGKRMPLWPDEWLVVSDQGGDPFILDLTTGAILHARHGEGAWKPKPMFANVFVMALVLGTIGTVYEEGGDEIFDDDFEVRAEWRVALRTRLASFLTVTEAEAIASRFDW
;
A
#
# COMPACT_ATOMS: atom_id res chain seq x y z
N MET A 1 16.41 -15.88 -1.69
CA MET A 1 15.00 -15.94 -2.11
C MET A 1 14.91 -15.18 -3.43
N SER A 2 14.69 -15.90 -4.53
CA SER A 2 14.55 -15.26 -5.84
C SER A 2 13.14 -14.72 -5.92
N THR A 3 12.95 -13.42 -5.68
CA THR A 3 11.75 -12.73 -6.14
C THR A 3 11.78 -12.83 -7.66
N SER A 4 10.91 -13.65 -8.25
CA SER A 4 10.62 -13.55 -9.67
C SER A 4 10.37 -12.07 -9.99
N ASP A 5 10.99 -11.54 -11.04
CA ASP A 5 10.73 -10.17 -11.47
C ASP A 5 9.22 -10.03 -11.72
N ILE A 6 8.51 -9.39 -10.79
CA ILE A 6 7.09 -9.10 -10.95
C ILE A 6 6.97 -8.19 -12.16
N SER A 7 6.20 -8.63 -13.15
CA SER A 7 5.92 -7.81 -14.32
C SER A 7 5.16 -6.56 -13.91
N ILE A 8 5.65 -5.39 -14.35
CA ILE A 8 4.97 -4.10 -14.17
C ILE A 8 3.53 -4.19 -14.67
N GLN A 9 3.30 -4.89 -15.79
CA GLN A 9 1.97 -5.06 -16.34
C GLN A 9 1.01 -5.71 -15.35
N VAL A 10 1.46 -6.74 -14.62
CA VAL A 10 0.63 -7.43 -13.63
C VAL A 10 0.27 -6.49 -12.47
N VAL A 11 1.21 -5.63 -12.05
CA VAL A 11 0.93 -4.60 -11.03
C VAL A 11 -0.11 -3.59 -11.54
N CYS A 12 0.03 -3.15 -12.79
CA CYS A 12 -0.93 -2.24 -13.41
C CYS A 12 -2.31 -2.89 -13.54
N ASP A 13 -2.39 -4.15 -13.96
CA ASP A 13 -3.66 -4.86 -14.17
C ASP A 13 -4.47 -4.96 -12.88
N VAL A 14 -3.82 -5.21 -11.72
CA VAL A 14 -4.52 -5.28 -10.44
C VAL A 14 -4.84 -3.91 -9.83
N LEU A 15 -4.21 -2.83 -10.29
CA LEU A 15 -4.47 -1.48 -9.76
C LEU A 15 -5.42 -0.65 -10.63
N ALA A 16 -5.45 -0.90 -11.94
CA ALA A 16 -6.27 -0.16 -12.90
C ALA A 16 -7.78 -0.11 -12.55
N PRO A 17 -8.40 -1.12 -11.91
CA PRO A 17 -9.79 -1.03 -11.48
C PRO A 17 -10.06 0.09 -10.46
N PHE A 18 -9.05 0.52 -9.69
CA PHE A 18 -9.21 1.46 -8.58
C PHE A 18 -8.90 2.91 -8.93
N GLY A 19 -8.59 3.19 -10.21
CA GLY A 19 -8.36 4.56 -10.69
C GLY A 19 -7.29 4.64 -11.77
N THR A 20 -7.05 5.87 -12.23
CA THR A 20 -6.12 6.11 -13.34
C THR A 20 -4.67 5.85 -12.91
N LEU A 21 -3.98 5.04 -13.71
CA LEU A 21 -2.53 4.84 -13.65
C LEU A 21 -1.86 5.73 -14.71
N ARG A 22 -0.89 6.53 -14.29
CA ARG A 22 -0.16 7.44 -15.18
C ARG A 22 1.24 7.67 -14.62
N SER A 23 2.23 7.61 -15.52
CA SER A 23 3.62 7.96 -15.20
C SER A 23 3.72 9.30 -14.48
N GLN A 24 4.37 9.29 -13.32
CA GLN A 24 4.63 10.45 -12.48
C GLN A 24 6.15 10.63 -12.36
N PRO A 25 6.74 11.66 -13.01
CA PRO A 25 8.17 11.91 -12.94
C PRO A 25 8.61 12.32 -11.53
N ALA A 26 9.88 12.08 -11.20
CA ALA A 26 10.45 12.47 -9.91
C ALA A 26 10.36 13.99 -9.63
N SER A 27 10.16 14.83 -10.65
CA SER A 27 9.90 16.28 -10.50
C SER A 27 8.57 16.60 -9.81
N ASP A 28 7.64 15.64 -9.75
CA ASP A 28 6.37 15.80 -9.04
C ASP A 28 6.54 15.62 -7.53
N TRP A 29 7.67 15.08 -7.08
CA TRP A 29 7.95 14.91 -5.66
C TRP A 29 8.12 16.24 -4.94
N THR A 30 7.37 16.43 -3.87
CA THR A 30 7.33 17.67 -3.08
C THR A 30 8.00 17.53 -1.71
N GLY A 31 8.53 16.35 -1.38
CA GLY A 31 9.08 16.07 -0.07
C GLY A 31 10.48 16.62 0.17
N GLU A 32 10.83 16.77 1.45
CA GLU A 32 12.09 17.38 1.89
C GLU A 32 13.29 16.41 1.86
N ILE A 33 13.04 15.13 1.60
CA ILE A 33 14.07 14.08 1.52
C ILE A 33 14.19 13.57 0.09
N ASP A 34 15.35 13.02 -0.25
CA ASP A 34 15.57 12.44 -1.57
C ASP A 34 14.61 11.26 -1.84
N LEU A 35 14.03 11.24 -3.04
CA LEU A 35 13.14 10.17 -3.46
C LEU A 35 13.94 8.89 -3.71
N HIS A 36 13.62 7.83 -2.96
CA HIS A 36 14.30 6.55 -3.11
C HIS A 36 14.16 5.99 -4.54
N PRO A 37 15.22 5.41 -5.15
CA PRO A 37 15.17 4.96 -6.54
C PRO A 37 14.06 3.96 -6.87
N SER A 38 13.74 3.04 -5.95
CA SER A 38 12.65 2.08 -6.16
C SER A 38 11.28 2.76 -6.21
N LEU A 39 11.09 3.81 -5.41
CA LEU A 39 9.86 4.59 -5.37
C LEU A 39 9.74 5.50 -6.60
N ALA A 40 10.83 6.16 -7.00
CA ALA A 40 10.90 6.91 -8.25
C ALA A 40 10.56 6.04 -9.46
N ARG A 41 11.07 4.80 -9.49
CA ARG A 41 10.75 3.82 -10.54
C ARG A 41 9.28 3.43 -10.50
N PHE A 42 8.73 3.12 -9.33
CA PHE A 42 7.32 2.75 -9.17
C PHE A 42 6.37 3.84 -9.68
N TYR A 43 6.60 5.10 -9.30
CA TYR A 43 5.77 6.21 -9.78
C TYR A 43 5.94 6.49 -11.28
N LYS A 44 7.15 6.29 -11.82
CA LYS A 44 7.39 6.42 -13.26
C LYS A 44 6.71 5.31 -14.08
N GLU A 45 6.74 4.07 -13.60
CA GLU A 45 6.29 2.90 -14.38
C GLU A 45 4.81 2.53 -14.13
N VAL A 46 4.32 2.69 -12.90
CA VAL A 46 2.95 2.36 -12.49
C VAL A 46 2.16 3.65 -12.25
N GLY A 47 2.66 4.50 -11.34
CA GLY A 47 2.11 5.82 -11.08
C GLY A 47 0.62 5.82 -10.70
N PRO A 48 0.25 5.41 -9.47
CA PRO A 48 -1.13 5.50 -8.96
C PRO A 48 -1.56 6.97 -8.89
N CYS A 49 -2.18 7.47 -9.96
CA CYS A 49 -2.56 8.88 -10.07
C CYS A 49 -3.94 9.10 -9.47
N GLY A 50 -4.85 8.14 -9.66
CA GLY A 50 -6.25 8.32 -9.32
C GLY A 50 -6.96 9.26 -10.29
N GLU A 51 -8.24 9.53 -10.01
CA GLU A 51 -9.02 10.50 -10.76
C GLU A 51 -8.85 11.93 -10.21
N ASN A 52 -9.09 12.93 -11.05
CA ASN A 52 -9.11 14.33 -10.61
C ASN A 52 -10.36 14.59 -9.78
N GLY A 53 -10.20 14.71 -8.46
CA GLY A 53 -11.21 15.29 -7.57
C GLY A 53 -11.14 16.82 -7.56
N PRO A 54 -11.95 17.50 -6.72
CA PRO A 54 -11.91 18.96 -6.54
C PRO A 54 -10.55 19.53 -6.07
N HIS A 55 -9.61 18.66 -5.68
CA HIS A 55 -8.33 18.99 -5.05
C HIS A 55 -7.15 18.18 -5.63
N ASP A 56 -7.06 18.06 -6.96
CA ASP A 56 -6.01 17.31 -7.69
C ASP A 56 -6.13 15.77 -7.60
N PRO A 57 -5.34 14.98 -8.36
CA PRO A 57 -5.39 13.51 -8.27
C PRO A 57 -4.94 13.03 -6.89
N GLY A 58 -5.85 12.41 -6.14
CA GLY A 58 -5.62 11.95 -4.76
C GLY A 58 -4.82 10.65 -4.65
N GLY A 59 -4.59 9.96 -5.76
CA GLY A 59 -4.10 8.58 -5.78
C GLY A 59 -5.24 7.54 -5.80
N LEU A 60 -4.95 6.30 -5.43
CA LEU A 60 -5.90 5.19 -5.42
C LEU A 60 -6.46 4.95 -4.01
N ILE A 61 -7.75 4.63 -3.95
CA ILE A 61 -8.41 4.06 -2.78
C ILE A 61 -8.80 2.63 -3.15
N ILE A 62 -8.18 1.65 -2.49
CA ILE A 62 -8.35 0.23 -2.79
C ILE A 62 -9.17 -0.38 -1.66
N PRO A 63 -10.37 -0.92 -1.93
CA PRO A 63 -11.23 -1.47 -0.89
C PRO A 63 -10.64 -2.76 -0.32
N THR A 64 -10.98 -3.04 0.94
CA THR A 64 -10.61 -4.27 1.66
C THR A 64 -11.54 -4.40 2.87
N THR A 65 -11.37 -5.47 3.64
CA THR A 65 -11.87 -5.58 5.01
C THR A 65 -11.38 -4.41 5.88
N GLY A 66 -12.32 -3.73 6.57
CA GLY A 66 -12.02 -2.58 7.41
C GLY A 66 -11.83 -1.28 6.63
N ASN A 67 -10.81 -0.49 6.99
CA ASN A 67 -10.48 0.73 6.26
C ASN A 67 -9.81 0.39 4.91
N PRO A 68 -10.07 1.15 3.84
CA PRO A 68 -9.43 0.92 2.54
C PRO A 68 -7.93 1.22 2.61
N PHE A 69 -7.18 0.66 1.66
CA PHE A 69 -5.80 1.06 1.44
C PHE A 69 -5.77 2.36 0.63
N GLU A 70 -5.00 3.34 1.10
CA GLU A 70 -4.76 4.60 0.39
C GLU A 70 -3.36 4.62 -0.20
N MET A 71 -3.23 4.76 -1.52
CA MET A 71 -1.96 4.98 -2.21
C MET A 71 -1.99 6.36 -2.88
N SER A 72 -1.28 7.35 -2.33
CA SER A 72 -1.33 8.72 -2.88
C SER A 72 -0.59 8.86 -4.20
N SER A 73 -0.92 9.92 -4.94
CA SER A 73 -0.07 10.41 -6.02
C SER A 73 1.27 10.92 -5.45
N LEU A 74 2.31 10.95 -6.27
CA LEU A 74 3.66 11.36 -5.87
C LEU A 74 3.68 12.79 -5.33
N ALA A 75 2.90 13.70 -5.93
CA ALA A 75 2.78 15.08 -5.52
C ALA A 75 2.18 15.25 -4.11
N ASN A 76 1.32 14.31 -3.70
CA ASN A 76 0.60 14.35 -2.41
C ASN A 76 1.22 13.42 -1.36
N LEU A 77 2.21 12.59 -1.73
CA LEU A 77 2.78 11.59 -0.85
C LEU A 77 3.52 12.21 0.37
N TRP A 78 4.08 13.40 0.23
CA TRP A 78 4.70 14.09 1.37
C TRP A 78 3.70 14.55 2.41
N ASP A 79 2.49 14.95 2.00
CA ASP A 79 1.44 15.36 2.93
C ASP A 79 0.98 14.18 3.80
N LYS A 80 1.07 12.95 3.28
CA LYS A 80 0.80 11.72 4.04
C LYS A 80 1.81 11.42 5.13
N GLN A 81 2.89 12.20 5.24
CA GLN A 81 3.81 12.10 6.38
C GLN A 81 3.26 12.79 7.65
N ALA A 82 2.19 13.60 7.52
CA ALA A 82 1.47 14.18 8.65
C ALA A 82 0.87 13.10 9.56
N GLY A 83 1.08 13.23 10.87
CA GLY A 83 0.69 12.22 11.87
C GLY A 83 1.77 11.16 12.12
N TYR A 84 2.76 11.04 11.23
CA TYR A 84 3.88 10.10 11.35
C TYR A 84 5.20 10.83 11.51
N ARG A 85 5.81 11.28 10.40
CA ARG A 85 7.07 12.01 10.39
C ARG A 85 6.91 13.43 10.91
N LEU A 86 5.75 14.05 10.63
CA LEU A 86 5.43 15.44 10.94
C LEU A 86 4.20 15.51 11.84
N HIS A 87 4.17 16.48 12.75
CA HIS A 87 2.98 16.79 13.52
C HIS A 87 1.89 17.32 12.60
N GLY A 88 0.72 16.67 12.54
CA GLY A 88 -0.34 17.04 11.59
C GLY A 88 -0.80 18.50 11.65
N LEU A 89 -0.80 19.12 12.84
CA LEU A 89 -1.15 20.55 12.98
C LEU A 89 0.01 21.54 12.85
N SER A 90 1.17 21.24 13.46
CA SER A 90 2.27 22.21 13.55
C SER A 90 3.34 22.04 12.47
N GLY A 91 3.28 20.96 11.70
CA GLY A 91 4.30 20.57 10.72
C GLY A 91 5.66 20.21 11.33
N LYS A 92 5.81 20.24 12.67
CA LYS A 92 7.08 19.96 13.33
C LYS A 92 7.44 18.48 13.24
N ARG A 93 8.73 18.18 13.11
CA ARG A 93 9.26 16.82 13.12
C ARG A 93 8.85 16.05 14.38
N MET A 94 8.35 14.83 14.20
CA MET A 94 8.09 13.87 15.28
C MET A 94 9.40 13.19 15.71
N PRO A 95 9.80 13.27 17.00
CA PRO A 95 11.11 12.82 17.45
C PRO A 95 11.30 11.29 17.44
N LEU A 96 10.20 10.52 17.45
CA LEU A 96 10.24 9.05 17.53
C LEU A 96 10.07 8.35 16.18
N TRP A 97 9.94 9.11 15.10
CA TRP A 97 9.85 8.55 13.76
C TRP A 97 11.24 8.62 13.11
N PRO A 98 11.89 7.51 12.73
CA PRO A 98 13.19 7.49 12.05
C PRO A 98 13.23 8.28 10.74
N ASP A 99 14.40 8.76 10.33
CA ASP A 99 14.55 9.56 9.10
C ASP A 99 14.55 8.70 7.83
N GLU A 100 14.94 7.44 7.97
CA GLU A 100 14.92 6.42 6.93
C GLU A 100 13.51 5.85 6.66
N TRP A 101 12.47 6.33 7.36
CA TRP A 101 11.11 5.83 7.19
C TRP A 101 10.22 6.84 6.46
N LEU A 102 9.70 6.41 5.32
CA LEU A 102 8.74 7.17 4.51
C LEU A 102 7.44 6.39 4.37
N VAL A 103 6.32 6.96 4.80
CA VAL A 103 4.99 6.35 4.56
C VAL A 103 4.68 6.42 3.08
N VAL A 104 4.34 5.29 2.46
CA VAL A 104 4.02 5.20 1.03
C VAL A 104 2.59 4.77 0.74
N SER A 105 1.91 4.21 1.74
CA SER A 105 0.49 3.88 1.74
C SER A 105 0.01 3.77 3.18
N ASP A 106 -1.30 3.79 3.40
CA ASP A 106 -1.90 3.70 4.73
C ASP A 106 -3.21 2.88 4.68
N GLN A 107 -3.54 2.24 5.80
CA GLN A 107 -4.85 1.66 6.04
C GLN A 107 -5.48 2.27 7.31
N GLY A 108 -6.07 3.45 7.17
CA GLY A 108 -6.78 4.11 8.27
C GLY A 108 -5.95 4.30 9.54
N GLY A 109 -4.68 4.66 9.38
CA GLY A 109 -3.72 4.85 10.47
C GLY A 109 -2.63 3.78 10.56
N ASP A 110 -2.78 2.65 9.87
CA ASP A 110 -1.79 1.57 9.78
C ASP A 110 -0.85 1.78 8.59
N PRO A 111 0.37 2.32 8.78
CA PRO A 111 1.20 2.78 7.68
C PRO A 111 1.98 1.64 7.02
N PHE A 112 2.04 1.68 5.70
CA PHE A 112 3.06 1.01 4.91
C PHE A 112 4.25 1.94 4.72
N ILE A 113 5.40 1.53 5.22
CA ILE A 113 6.59 2.36 5.36
C ILE A 113 7.67 1.83 4.43
N LEU A 114 8.13 2.64 3.49
CA LEU A 114 9.36 2.39 2.78
C LEU A 114 10.55 2.67 3.71
N ASP A 115 11.33 1.64 3.98
CA ASP A 115 12.65 1.77 4.58
C ASP A 115 13.64 2.20 3.50
N LEU A 116 14.12 3.44 3.58
CA LEU A 116 15.02 4.06 2.62
C LEU A 116 16.42 3.41 2.60
N THR A 117 16.78 2.63 3.62
CA THR A 117 18.07 1.93 3.67
C THR A 117 18.06 0.61 2.91
N THR A 118 16.92 -0.09 2.92
CA THR A 118 16.79 -1.44 2.33
C THR A 118 15.93 -1.47 1.07
N GLY A 119 15.04 -0.48 0.89
CA GLY A 119 14.02 -0.47 -0.15
C GLY A 119 12.83 -1.38 0.13
N ALA A 120 12.79 -2.03 1.30
CA ALA A 120 11.70 -2.90 1.72
C ALA A 120 10.51 -2.09 2.26
N ILE A 121 9.33 -2.70 2.26
CA ILE A 121 8.14 -2.13 2.90
C ILE A 121 7.95 -2.80 4.25
N LEU A 122 7.91 -1.97 5.28
CA LEU A 122 7.52 -2.33 6.63
C LEU A 122 6.03 -1.99 6.83
N HIS A 123 5.40 -2.63 7.81
CA HIS A 123 4.02 -2.33 8.20
C HIS A 123 3.90 -2.33 9.74
N ALA A 124 3.12 -1.39 10.28
CA ALA A 124 2.80 -1.28 11.70
C ALA A 124 1.29 -1.11 11.90
N ARG A 125 0.78 -1.45 13.09
CA ARG A 125 -0.58 -1.07 13.50
C ARG A 125 -0.52 0.14 14.42
N HIS A 126 -1.41 1.10 14.21
CA HIS A 126 -1.62 2.17 15.17
C HIS A 126 -2.21 1.61 16.47
N GLY A 127 -2.10 2.38 17.56
CA GLY A 127 -2.65 1.98 18.86
C GLY A 127 -1.81 0.98 19.66
N GLU A 128 -0.71 0.45 19.13
CA GLU A 128 0.20 -0.47 19.85
C GLU A 128 1.14 0.22 20.88
N GLY A 129 0.91 1.50 21.16
CA GLY A 129 1.65 2.31 22.14
C GLY A 129 3.02 2.84 21.66
N ALA A 130 3.69 2.14 20.75
CA ALA A 130 4.89 2.62 20.07
C ALA A 130 4.98 2.02 18.66
N TRP A 131 5.55 2.78 17.71
CA TRP A 131 5.78 2.29 16.35
C TRP A 131 6.84 1.18 16.35
N LYS A 132 6.41 -0.04 16.01
CA LYS A 132 7.26 -1.23 15.88
C LYS A 132 7.03 -1.92 14.54
N PRO A 133 7.29 -1.22 13.42
CA PRO A 133 7.01 -1.77 12.10
C PRO A 133 7.85 -3.03 11.84
N LYS A 134 7.24 -3.98 11.14
CA LYS A 134 7.89 -5.24 10.75
C LYS A 134 7.99 -5.30 9.23
N PRO A 135 9.08 -5.88 8.67
CA PRO A 135 9.15 -6.15 7.25
C PRO A 135 7.93 -6.94 6.78
N MET A 136 7.29 -6.47 5.71
CA MET A 136 6.10 -7.09 5.14
C MET A 136 6.25 -7.40 3.66
N PHE A 137 6.82 -6.49 2.87
CA PHE A 137 7.07 -6.72 1.45
C PHE A 137 8.50 -6.39 1.07
N ALA A 138 9.04 -7.12 0.09
CA ALA A 138 10.40 -6.91 -0.38
C ALA A 138 10.61 -5.54 -1.04
N ASN A 139 9.56 -4.96 -1.63
CA ASN A 139 9.57 -3.63 -2.24
C ASN A 139 8.14 -3.12 -2.51
N VAL A 140 8.03 -1.88 -2.98
CA VAL A 140 6.76 -1.20 -3.30
C VAL A 140 5.95 -1.87 -4.41
N PHE A 141 6.57 -2.57 -5.37
CA PHE A 141 5.85 -3.27 -6.44
C PHE A 141 5.13 -4.52 -5.90
N VAL A 142 5.79 -5.27 -5.01
CA VAL A 142 5.17 -6.42 -4.33
C VAL A 142 4.00 -5.94 -3.47
N MET A 143 4.18 -4.84 -2.72
CA MET A 143 3.10 -4.23 -1.95
C MET A 143 1.91 -3.87 -2.84
N ALA A 144 2.14 -3.08 -3.90
CA ALA A 144 1.10 -2.66 -4.84
C ALA A 144 0.33 -3.83 -5.45
N LEU A 145 1.05 -4.88 -5.88
CA LEU A 145 0.44 -6.11 -6.40
C LEU A 145 -0.49 -6.76 -5.38
N VAL A 146 -0.02 -6.90 -4.13
CA VAL A 146 -0.79 -7.53 -3.06
C VAL A 146 -2.03 -6.71 -2.72
N LEU A 147 -1.89 -5.40 -2.51
CA LEU A 147 -3.03 -4.54 -2.15
C LEU A 147 -4.08 -4.50 -3.28
N GLY A 148 -3.65 -4.35 -4.53
CA GLY A 148 -4.56 -4.41 -5.68
C GLY A 148 -5.24 -5.78 -5.84
N THR A 149 -4.53 -6.87 -5.57
CA THR A 149 -5.10 -8.22 -5.58
C THR A 149 -6.18 -8.38 -4.51
N ILE A 150 -5.92 -7.88 -3.29
CA ILE A 150 -6.91 -7.87 -2.19
C ILE A 150 -8.16 -7.11 -2.62
N GLY A 151 -8.00 -5.89 -3.11
CA GLY A 151 -9.15 -5.08 -3.57
C GLY A 151 -9.93 -5.74 -4.70
N THR A 152 -9.24 -6.43 -5.61
CA THR A 152 -9.92 -7.12 -6.72
C THR A 152 -10.81 -8.25 -6.20
N VAL A 153 -10.31 -9.04 -5.24
CA VAL A 153 -11.10 -10.11 -4.62
C VAL A 153 -12.25 -9.53 -3.78
N TYR A 154 -12.03 -8.40 -3.12
CA TYR A 154 -13.08 -7.72 -2.36
C TYR A 154 -14.24 -7.28 -3.25
N GLU A 155 -13.95 -6.61 -4.36
CA GLU A 155 -14.95 -6.19 -5.35
C GLU A 155 -15.67 -7.36 -6.00
N GLU A 156 -14.95 -8.45 -6.32
CA GLU A 156 -15.57 -9.69 -6.82
C GLU A 156 -16.52 -10.32 -5.80
N GLY A 157 -16.22 -10.19 -4.51
CA GLY A 157 -17.06 -10.64 -3.42
C GLY A 157 -18.33 -9.81 -3.23
N GLY A 158 -18.21 -8.48 -3.37
CA GLY A 158 -19.32 -7.56 -3.21
C GLY A 158 -20.10 -7.80 -1.91
N ASP A 159 -21.42 -7.86 -2.01
CA ASP A 159 -22.32 -8.09 -0.86
C ASP A 159 -22.17 -9.49 -0.24
N GLU A 160 -21.54 -10.44 -0.93
CA GLU A 160 -21.33 -11.82 -0.48
C GLU A 160 -19.96 -12.02 0.18
N ILE A 161 -19.19 -10.94 0.42
CA ILE A 161 -17.85 -11.05 1.02
C ILE A 161 -17.92 -11.50 2.49
N PHE A 162 -18.94 -11.09 3.22
CA PHE A 162 -19.14 -11.38 4.65
C PHE A 162 -20.27 -12.39 4.88
N ASP A 163 -20.15 -13.18 5.95
CA ASP A 163 -21.26 -13.95 6.51
C ASP A 163 -22.07 -13.12 7.53
N ASP A 164 -23.05 -13.77 8.16
CA ASP A 164 -23.96 -13.13 9.13
C ASP A 164 -23.24 -12.66 10.41
N ASP A 165 -22.03 -13.16 10.67
CA ASP A 165 -21.18 -12.77 11.81
C ASP A 165 -20.16 -11.68 11.44
N PHE A 166 -20.26 -11.12 10.23
CA PHE A 166 -19.32 -10.14 9.65
C PHE A 166 -17.90 -10.69 9.45
N GLU A 167 -17.75 -12.01 9.36
CA GLU A 167 -16.48 -12.66 9.03
C GLU A 167 -16.38 -12.86 7.51
N VAL A 168 -15.17 -12.76 6.96
CA VAL A 168 -14.95 -13.03 5.53
C VAL A 168 -15.28 -14.50 5.25
N ARG A 169 -16.15 -14.76 4.27
CA ARG A 169 -16.53 -16.14 3.91
C ARG A 169 -15.36 -16.94 3.40
N ALA A 170 -15.30 -18.22 3.76
CA ALA A 170 -14.17 -19.10 3.50
C ALA A 170 -13.80 -19.19 2.00
N GLU A 171 -14.78 -19.15 1.10
CA GLU A 171 -14.55 -19.15 -0.35
C GLU A 171 -13.72 -17.95 -0.81
N TRP A 172 -13.95 -16.76 -0.26
CA TRP A 172 -13.19 -15.55 -0.60
C TRP A 172 -11.80 -15.56 0.04
N ARG A 173 -11.67 -16.10 1.25
CA ARG A 173 -10.36 -16.37 1.88
C ARG A 173 -9.51 -17.31 1.02
N VAL A 174 -10.13 -18.35 0.45
CA VAL A 174 -9.47 -19.29 -0.47
C VAL A 174 -9.11 -18.59 -1.78
N ALA A 175 -10.05 -17.85 -2.38
CA ALA A 175 -9.81 -17.11 -3.62
C ALA A 175 -8.62 -16.14 -3.50
N LEU A 176 -8.55 -15.35 -2.42
CA LEU A 176 -7.44 -14.45 -2.17
C LEU A 176 -6.11 -15.20 -2.07
N ARG A 177 -6.03 -16.23 -1.22
CA ARG A 177 -4.80 -17.00 -1.04
C ARG A 177 -4.34 -17.66 -2.33
N THR A 178 -5.26 -18.23 -3.12
CA THR A 178 -4.96 -18.84 -4.41
C THR A 178 -4.40 -17.80 -5.39
N ARG A 179 -4.97 -16.60 -5.45
CA ARG A 179 -4.49 -15.55 -6.35
C ARG A 179 -3.12 -15.02 -5.92
N LEU A 180 -2.91 -14.77 -4.62
CA LEU A 180 -1.62 -14.36 -4.07
C LEU A 180 -0.52 -15.42 -4.26
N ALA A 181 -0.85 -16.72 -4.13
CA ALA A 181 0.09 -17.82 -4.31
C ALA A 181 0.59 -17.97 -5.77
N SER A 182 0.02 -17.23 -6.72
CA SER A 182 0.56 -17.13 -8.09
C SER A 182 1.81 -16.25 -8.17
N PHE A 183 2.06 -15.43 -7.15
CA PHE A 183 3.15 -14.45 -7.11
C PHE A 183 4.05 -14.62 -5.88
N LEU A 184 3.51 -15.17 -4.80
CA LEU A 184 4.15 -15.36 -3.51
C LEU A 184 4.19 -16.85 -3.14
N THR A 185 4.98 -17.21 -2.13
CA THR A 185 4.87 -18.53 -1.53
C THR A 185 3.52 -18.70 -0.82
N VAL A 186 3.06 -19.94 -0.67
CA VAL A 186 1.81 -20.25 0.06
C VAL A 186 1.84 -19.68 1.48
N THR A 187 2.97 -19.80 2.17
CA THR A 187 3.15 -19.27 3.52
C THR A 187 3.05 -17.75 3.57
N GLU A 188 3.62 -17.03 2.59
CA GLU A 188 3.48 -15.57 2.50
C GLU A 188 2.03 -15.17 2.21
N ALA A 189 1.36 -15.86 1.29
CA ALA A 189 -0.05 -15.61 0.97
C ALA A 189 -0.96 -15.81 2.20
N GLU A 190 -0.74 -16.87 2.98
CA GLU A 190 -1.47 -17.13 4.24
C GLU A 190 -1.19 -16.06 5.30
N ALA A 191 0.08 -15.68 5.48
CA ALA A 191 0.47 -14.65 6.43
C ALA A 191 -0.15 -13.28 6.07
N ILE A 192 -0.22 -12.94 4.78
CA ILE A 192 -0.85 -11.71 4.30
C ILE A 192 -2.35 -11.73 4.56
N ALA A 193 -3.05 -12.81 4.18
CA ALA A 193 -4.49 -12.91 4.41
C ALA A 193 -4.81 -12.73 5.90
N SER A 194 -4.14 -13.49 6.77
CA SER A 194 -4.31 -13.38 8.22
C SER A 194 -3.94 -12.00 8.78
N ARG A 195 -2.98 -11.28 8.18
CA ARG A 195 -2.55 -9.96 8.65
C ARG A 195 -3.62 -8.88 8.42
N PHE A 196 -4.44 -9.03 7.39
CA PHE A 196 -5.51 -8.10 7.02
C PHE A 196 -6.90 -8.66 7.34
N ASP A 197 -6.98 -9.63 8.25
CA ASP A 197 -8.23 -10.22 8.72
C ASP A 197 -9.08 -10.85 7.59
N TRP A 198 -8.39 -11.35 6.55
CA TRP A 198 -8.91 -12.24 5.52
C TRP A 198 -8.71 -13.71 5.87
#